data_AF-A0A924XM04-F1
#
_entry.id   AF-A0A924XM04-F1
#
_cell.length_a   1.000
_cell.length_b   1.000
_cell.length_c   1.000
_cell.angle_alpha   90.00
_cell.angle_beta   90.00
_cell.angle_gamma   90.00
#
_symmetry.space_group_name_H-M   'P 1'
#
loop_
_entity.id
_entity.type
_entity.pdbx_description
1 polymer ?
#
loop_
_entity_poly.entity_id
_entity_poly.type
_entity_poly.pdbx_seq_one_letter_code
_entity_poly.pdbx_strand_id
1 'polypeptide(L)'
;MQELAAIFWIILGVIFVVAELFTLSLFLLGFGIGALLAGLAAYIGFGMAIQIIVFFSVSILLTLFARSIFRDFIGRHKSGSVLKSGVDNLPGQIGTVINPSAG
;
A
#
# COMPACT_ATOMS: atom_id res chain seq x y z
N MET A 1 -24.81 2.43 -24.34
CA MET A 1 -24.11 3.32 -23.39
C MET A 1 -23.43 2.55 -22.26
N GLN A 2 -24.08 1.57 -21.62
CA GLN A 2 -23.48 0.77 -20.52
C GLN A 2 -22.28 -0.11 -20.98
N GLU A 3 -22.37 -0.71 -22.17
CA GLU A 3 -21.28 -1.46 -22.82
C GLU A 3 -19.98 -0.63 -22.94
N LEU A 4 -20.09 0.62 -23.40
CA LEU A 4 -18.95 1.53 -23.54
C LEU A 4 -18.34 1.91 -22.18
N ALA A 5 -19.17 2.04 -21.15
CA ALA A 5 -18.69 2.30 -19.80
C ALA A 5 -17.93 1.10 -19.24
N ALA A 6 -18.41 -0.13 -19.45
CA ALA A 6 -17.71 -1.34 -19.04
C ALA A 6 -16.33 -1.47 -19.70
N ILE A 7 -16.26 -1.22 -21.02
CA ILE A 7 -14.99 -1.22 -21.77
C ILE A 7 -14.03 -0.14 -21.24
N PHE A 8 -14.54 1.07 -20.95
CA PHE A 8 -13.73 2.13 -20.36
C PHE A 8 -13.12 1.72 -19.01
N TRP A 9 -13.92 1.13 -18.11
CA TRP A 9 -13.45 0.66 -16.81
C TRP A 9 -12.40 -0.46 -16.91
N ILE A 10 -12.58 -1.39 -17.85
CA ILE A 10 -11.61 -2.45 -18.11
C ILE A 10 -10.27 -1.85 -18.58
N ILE A 11 -10.32 -0.94 -19.57
CA ILE A 11 -9.11 -0.27 -20.08
C ILE A 11 -8.40 0.49 -18.96
N LEU A 12 -9.16 1.24 -18.16
CA LEU A 12 -8.63 1.98 -17.03
C LEU A 12 -7.96 1.06 -16.00
N GLY A 13 -8.58 -0.10 -15.71
CA GLY A 13 -8.02 -1.11 -14.83
C GLY A 13 -6.69 -1.68 -15.36
N VAL A 14 -6.62 -1.97 -16.66
CA VAL A 14 -5.38 -2.44 -17.31
C VAL A 14 -4.27 -1.38 -17.22
N ILE A 15 -4.59 -0.10 -17.45
CA ILE A 15 -3.62 1.00 -17.32
C ILE A 15 -3.05 1.05 -15.89
N PHE A 16 -3.90 0.91 -14.86
CA PHE A 16 -3.43 0.90 -13.48
C PHE A 16 -2.55 -0.30 -13.15
N VAL A 17 -2.89 -1.49 -13.66
CA VAL A 17 -2.06 -2.69 -13.48
C VAL A 17 -0.70 -2.52 -14.17
N VAL A 18 -0.67 -1.99 -15.39
CA VAL A 18 0.58 -1.72 -16.11
C VAL A 18 1.40 -0.66 -15.38
N ALA A 19 0.78 0.43 -14.90
CA ALA A 19 1.46 1.46 -14.13
C ALA A 19 2.07 0.91 -12.82
N GLU A 20 1.39 -0.05 -12.17
CA GLU A 20 1.91 -0.73 -10.99
C GLU A 20 3.24 -1.46 -11.28
N LEU A 21 3.35 -2.13 -12.44
CA LEU A 21 4.56 -2.90 -12.77
C LEU A 21 5.81 -2.02 -12.80
N PHE A 22 5.66 -0.72 -13.10
CA PHE A 22 6.77 0.25 -13.05
C PHE A 22 7.06 0.79 -11.65
N THR A 23 6.08 0.77 -10.74
CA THR A 23 6.18 1.43 -9.43
C THR A 23 6.42 0.46 -8.27
N LEU A 24 6.18 -0.84 -8.43
CA LEU A 24 6.43 -1.89 -7.41
C LEU A 24 5.89 -1.53 -6.00
N SER A 25 4.83 -0.70 -5.92
CA SER A 25 4.38 -0.02 -4.70
C SER A 25 3.08 -0.61 -4.12
N LEU A 26 2.45 -1.57 -4.80
CA LEU A 26 1.14 -2.18 -4.52
C LEU A 26 -0.04 -1.19 -4.39
N PHE A 27 0.18 0.08 -4.72
CA PHE A 27 -0.77 1.17 -4.53
C PHE A 27 -1.80 1.25 -5.67
N LEU A 28 -1.35 1.10 -6.91
CA LEU A 28 -2.17 1.20 -8.12
C LEU A 28 -2.99 -0.08 -8.37
N LEU A 29 -2.54 -1.24 -7.88
CA LEU A 29 -3.31 -2.49 -7.98
C LEU A 29 -4.71 -2.40 -7.36
N GLY A 30 -4.86 -1.66 -6.26
CA GLY A 30 -6.17 -1.45 -5.64
C GLY A 30 -7.14 -0.66 -6.52
N PHE A 31 -6.63 0.32 -7.25
CA PHE A 31 -7.40 1.06 -8.26
C PHE A 31 -7.74 0.19 -9.47
N GLY A 32 -6.85 -0.71 -9.88
CA GLY A 32 -7.12 -1.71 -10.91
C GLY A 32 -8.29 -2.63 -10.54
N ILE A 33 -8.29 -3.17 -9.31
CA ILE A 33 -9.38 -4.02 -8.80
C ILE A 33 -10.68 -3.23 -8.68
N GLY A 34 -10.61 -1.98 -8.19
CA GLY A 34 -11.77 -1.07 -8.14
C GLY A 34 -12.39 -0.83 -9.52
N ALA A 35 -11.55 -0.64 -10.56
CA ALA A 35 -12.02 -0.45 -11.93
C ALA A 35 -12.70 -1.71 -12.48
N LEU A 36 -12.17 -2.90 -12.19
CA LEU A 36 -12.80 -4.16 -12.59
C LEU A 36 -14.18 -4.36 -11.94
N LEU A 37 -14.32 -4.05 -10.64
CA LEU A 37 -15.61 -4.14 -9.95
C LEU A 37 -16.62 -3.09 -10.45
N ALA A 38 -16.16 -1.88 -10.79
CA ALA A 38 -17.01 -0.87 -11.43
C ALA A 38 -17.46 -1.30 -12.85
N GLY A 39 -16.57 -1.94 -13.61
CA GLY A 39 -16.91 -2.56 -14.90
C GLY A 39 -17.93 -3.69 -14.75
N LEU A 40 -17.82 -4.50 -13.71
CA LEU A 40 -18.81 -5.54 -13.39
C LEU A 40 -20.17 -4.93 -13.00
N ALA A 41 -20.17 -3.85 -12.22
CA ALA A 41 -21.39 -3.11 -11.91
C ALA A 41 -22.04 -2.52 -13.17
N ALA A 42 -21.23 -2.05 -14.13
CA ALA A 42 -21.71 -1.60 -15.44
C ALA A 42 -22.36 -2.73 -16.24
N TYR A 43 -21.80 -3.95 -16.17
CA TYR A 43 -22.36 -5.15 -16.82
C TYR A 43 -23.70 -5.58 -16.23
N ILE A 44 -23.89 -5.43 -14.92
CA ILE A 44 -25.17 -5.71 -14.24
C ILE A 44 -26.25 -4.64 -14.59
N GLY A 45 -25.86 -3.56 -15.28
CA GLY A 45 -26.78 -2.51 -15.72
C GLY A 45 -26.97 -1.39 -14.70
N PHE A 46 -26.11 -1.32 -13.66
CA PHE A 46 -26.13 -0.19 -12.73
C PHE A 46 -25.74 1.12 -13.44
N GLY A 47 -26.41 2.20 -13.05
CA GLY A 47 -26.16 3.54 -13.60
C GLY A 47 -24.75 4.06 -13.29
N MET A 48 -24.30 5.06 -14.07
CA MET A 48 -22.94 5.61 -13.98
C MET A 48 -22.58 6.15 -12.60
N ALA A 49 -23.56 6.71 -11.87
CA ALA A 49 -23.36 7.18 -10.50
C ALA A 49 -22.93 6.05 -9.54
N ILE A 50 -23.54 4.87 -9.66
CA ILE A 50 -23.22 3.72 -8.81
C ILE A 50 -21.84 3.17 -9.14
N GLN A 51 -21.47 3.12 -10.43
CA GLN A 51 -20.15 2.67 -10.87
C GLN A 51 -19.02 3.53 -10.27
N ILE A 52 -19.19 4.86 -10.28
CA ILE A 52 -18.23 5.81 -9.72
C ILE A 52 -18.12 5.63 -8.20
N ILE A 53 -19.25 5.50 -7.50
CA ILE A 53 -19.26 5.28 -6.05
C ILE A 53 -18.54 3.98 -5.71
N VAL A 54 -18.85 2.88 -6.41
CA VAL A 54 -18.19 1.58 -6.20
C VAL A 54 -16.69 1.70 -6.44
N PHE A 55 -16.27 2.34 -7.52
CA PHE A 55 -14.85 2.55 -7.82
C PHE A 55 -14.11 3.27 -6.68
N PHE A 56 -14.64 4.41 -6.22
CA PHE A 56 -14.04 5.19 -5.14
C PHE A 56 -14.04 4.43 -3.82
N SER A 57 -15.18 3.85 -3.44
CA SER A 57 -15.31 3.11 -2.18
C SER A 57 -14.36 1.91 -2.13
N VAL A 58 -14.30 1.09 -3.20
CA VAL A 58 -13.40 -0.06 -3.27
C VAL A 58 -11.95 0.39 -3.26
N SER A 59 -11.57 1.37 -4.08
CA SER A 59 -10.18 1.82 -4.18
C SER A 59 -9.67 2.38 -2.86
N ILE A 60 -10.47 3.20 -2.17
CA ILE A 60 -10.13 3.76 -0.87
C ILE A 60 -10.01 2.64 0.17
N LEU A 61 -10.98 1.73 0.24
CA LEU A 61 -10.94 0.59 1.15
C LEU A 61 -9.67 -0.24 0.93
N LEU A 62 -9.40 -0.67 -0.30
CA LEU A 62 -8.24 -1.51 -0.60
C LEU A 62 -6.92 -0.79 -0.31
N THR A 63 -6.84 0.51 -0.59
CA THR A 63 -5.65 1.33 -0.32
C THR A 63 -5.40 1.51 1.18
N LEU A 64 -6.46 1.78 1.95
CA LEU A 64 -6.37 1.90 3.41
C LEU A 64 -6.01 0.57 4.05
N PHE A 65 -6.60 -0.54 3.58
CA PHE A 65 -6.25 -1.88 4.04
C PHE A 65 -4.81 -2.26 3.67
N ALA A 66 -4.38 -1.99 2.45
CA ALA A 66 -2.99 -2.21 2.04
C ALA A 66 -2.02 -1.45 2.95
N ARG A 67 -2.29 -0.17 3.23
CA ARG A 67 -1.46 0.64 4.15
C ARG A 67 -1.53 0.17 5.61
N SER A 68 -2.70 -0.23 6.10
CA SER A 68 -2.85 -0.73 7.47
C SER A 68 -2.13 -2.07 7.65
N ILE A 69 -2.31 -3.00 6.72
CA ILE A 69 -1.65 -4.31 6.73
C ILE A 69 -0.13 -4.12 6.63
N PHE A 70 0.36 -3.26 5.74
CA PHE A 70 1.80 -3.00 5.64
C PHE A 70 2.36 -2.40 6.93
N ARG A 71 1.66 -1.40 7.51
CA ARG A 71 2.06 -0.77 8.77
C ARG A 71 2.02 -1.74 9.95
N ASP A 72 1.04 -2.62 10.02
CA ASP A 72 0.92 -3.57 11.13
C ASP A 72 1.87 -4.76 10.97
N PHE A 73 2.16 -5.19 9.73
CA PHE A 73 3.12 -6.25 9.46
C PHE A 73 4.57 -5.78 9.72
N ILE A 74 4.92 -4.54 9.34
CA ILE A 74 6.22 -3.92 9.68
C ILE A 74 6.27 -3.42 11.14
N GLY A 75 5.13 -3.00 11.70
CA GLY A 75 5.00 -2.57 13.09
C GLY A 75 5.19 -3.71 14.08
N ARG A 76 4.79 -4.94 13.72
CA ARG A 76 5.06 -6.15 14.52
C ARG A 76 6.52 -6.59 14.48
N HIS A 77 7.28 -6.22 13.45
CA HIS A 77 8.74 -6.34 13.47
C HIS A 77 9.45 -5.18 14.20
N LYS A 78 8.71 -4.12 14.57
CA LYS A 78 9.19 -3.04 15.47
C LYS A 78 8.65 -3.16 16.90
N SER A 79 8.23 -4.35 17.34
CA SER A 79 7.96 -4.65 18.76
C SER A 79 9.10 -5.51 19.34
N GLY A 80 10.34 -5.04 19.18
CA GLY A 80 11.51 -5.77 19.68
C GLY A 80 12.83 -5.01 19.64
N SER A 81 12.95 -3.95 18.85
CA SER A 81 14.07 -3.03 18.98
C SER A 81 13.68 -1.67 18.42
N VAL A 82 13.36 -0.74 19.33
CA VAL A 82 13.94 0.59 19.19
C VAL A 82 15.43 0.34 19.01
N LEU A 83 15.91 0.37 17.77
CA LEU A 83 17.33 0.47 17.51
C LEU A 83 17.72 1.83 18.09
N LYS A 84 18.02 1.84 19.39
CA LYS A 84 18.84 2.86 20.03
C LYS A 84 20.18 2.81 19.33
N SER A 85 20.24 3.49 18.19
CA SER A 85 21.42 3.60 17.36
C SER A 85 22.35 4.58 18.05
N GLY A 86 23.46 4.08 18.60
CA GLY A 86 24.53 4.90 19.18
C GLY A 86 24.63 4.82 20.70
N VAL A 87 25.01 5.94 21.31
CA VAL A 87 25.45 6.09 22.71
C VAL A 87 24.44 5.56 23.73
N ASP A 88 23.17 5.56 23.38
CA ASP A 88 22.07 5.14 24.26
C ASP A 88 22.02 3.63 24.54
N ASN A 89 22.80 2.81 23.82
CA ASN A 89 22.91 1.36 24.04
C ASN A 89 24.21 0.94 24.76
N LEU A 90 25.10 1.91 25.06
CA LEU A 90 26.34 1.67 25.81
C LEU A 90 26.19 1.59 27.34
N PRO A 91 25.17 2.16 28.02
CA PRO A 91 25.04 2.04 29.47
C PRO A 91 24.85 0.57 29.88
N GLY A 92 25.82 0.00 30.60
CA GLY A 92 25.80 -1.40 31.05
C GLY A 92 26.55 -2.39 30.16
N GLN A 93 27.15 -1.95 29.06
CA GLN A 93 28.08 -2.78 28.28
C GLN A 93 29.50 -2.72 28.86
N ILE A 94 30.19 -3.86 28.83
CA ILE A 94 31.58 -3.99 29.29
C ILE A 94 32.49 -3.59 28.12
N GLY A 95 33.27 -2.51 28.30
CA GLY A 95 34.29 -2.08 27.35
C GLY A 95 35.69 -2.51 27.79
N THR A 96 36.50 -3.03 26.87
CA THR A 96 37.93 -3.30 27.11
C THR A 96 38.77 -2.11 26.65
N VAL A 97 39.56 -1.54 27.56
CA VAL A 97 40.47 -0.43 27.26
C VAL A 97 41.71 -0.97 26.56
N ILE A 98 41.91 -0.56 25.31
CA ILE A 98 43.05 -0.98 24.47
C ILE A 98 44.20 0.02 24.48
N ASN A 99 43.97 1.27 24.91
CA ASN A 99 45.00 2.29 24.99
C ASN A 99 44.84 3.13 26.26
N PRO A 100 45.95 3.42 26.98
CA PRO A 100 45.91 4.37 28.06
C PRO A 100 45.66 5.78 27.50
N SER A 101 44.88 6.57 28.23
CA SER A 101 44.72 8.00 27.96
C SER A 101 46.06 8.68 28.19
N ALA A 102 46.64 9.28 27.14
CA ALA A 102 47.77 10.19 27.30
C ALA A 102 47.24 11.47 27.98
N GLY A 103 47.52 11.59 29.28
CA GLY A 103 47.32 12.84 30.03
C GLY A 103 48.42 13.84 29.75
#